data_AF-A0A0V0H907-F1
#
_entry.id   AF-A0A0V0H907-F1
#
_cell.length_a   1.000
_cell.length_b   1.000
_cell.length_c   1.000
_cell.angle_alpha   90.00
_cell.angle_beta   90.00
_cell.angle_gamma   90.00
#
_symmetry.space_group_name_H-M   'P 1'
#
loop_
_entity.id
_entity.type
_entity.pdbx_description
1 polymer ?
#
loop_
_entity_poly.entity_id
_entity_poly.type
_entity_poly.pdbx_seq_one_letter_code
_entity_poly.pdbx_strand_id
1 'polypeptide(L)' 'MLERWSNGFFRSTLHRVLGNGQERFSIAYFVEPSHDCLVECLPTCQSKVNPLRYPPIKCETYLLQRYKDTHADRNSYK' A
#
# COMPACT_ATOMS: atom_id res chain seq x y z
N MET A 1 -3.01 -0.97 2.40
CA MET A 1 -2.85 -1.19 3.85
C MET A 1 -3.01 -2.63 4.30
N LEU A 2 -3.73 -3.47 3.55
CA LEU A 2 -3.99 -4.87 3.90
C LEU A 2 -2.73 -5.70 4.24
N GLU A 3 -1.61 -5.49 3.55
CA GLU A 3 -0.36 -6.19 3.86
C GLU A 3 0.14 -5.92 5.29
N ARG A 4 -0.04 -4.70 5.81
CA ARG A 4 0.35 -4.35 7.18
C ARG A 4 -0.60 -4.98 8.20
N TRP A 5 -1.91 -4.88 7.98
CA TRP A 5 -2.92 -5.52 8.84
C TRP A 5 -2.73 -7.04 8.90
N SER A 6 -2.44 -7.65 7.76
CA SER A 6 -2.27 -9.09 7.63
C SER A 6 -0.86 -9.58 7.93
N ASN A 7 0.03 -8.73 8.48
CA ASN A 7 1.41 -9.08 8.78
C ASN A 7 2.15 -9.76 7.61
N GLY A 8 1.85 -9.36 6.36
CA GLY A 8 2.44 -9.94 5.16
C GLY A 8 1.77 -11.21 4.61
N PHE A 9 0.68 -11.72 5.21
CA PHE A 9 -0.10 -12.82 4.61
C PHE A 9 -0.68 -12.42 3.26
N PHE A 10 -1.29 -11.23 3.18
CA PHE A 10 -1.79 -10.66 1.92
C PHE A 10 -0.81 -9.61 1.41
N ARG A 11 0.11 -10.02 0.55
CA ARG A 11 1.15 -9.15 0.01
C ARG A 11 0.59 -8.18 -1.04
N SER A 12 1.04 -6.93 -1.00
CA SER A 12 0.71 -5.94 -2.02
C SER A 12 1.31 -6.38 -3.35
N THR A 13 0.46 -6.55 -4.36
CA THR A 13 0.90 -7.00 -5.68
C THR A 13 1.62 -5.87 -6.43
N LEU A 14 2.90 -6.06 -6.72
CA LEU A 14 3.62 -5.17 -7.65
C LEU A 14 3.06 -5.41 -9.07
N HIS A 15 2.54 -4.37 -9.69
CA HIS A 15 1.93 -4.45 -11.01
C HIS A 15 2.30 -3.23 -11.87
N ARG A 16 2.30 -3.41 -13.19
CA ARG A 16 2.55 -2.36 -14.19
C ARG A 16 1.63 -2.54 -15.38
N VAL A 17 1.36 -1.44 -16.09
CA VAL A 17 0.61 -1.45 -17.35
C VAL A 17 1.58 -1.36 -18.51
N LEU A 18 1.41 -2.21 -19.53
CA LEU A 18 2.13 -2.14 -20.78
C LEU A 18 1.19 -1.60 -21.87
N GLY A 19 1.59 -0.54 -22.56
CA GLY A 19 0.88 -0.03 -23.71
C GLY A 19 1.21 -0.84 -24.96
N ASN A 20 0.23 -1.00 -25.85
CA ASN A 20 0.37 -1.70 -27.14
C ASN A 20 -0.09 -0.83 -28.33
N GLY A 21 -0.14 0.50 -28.15
CA GLY A 21 -0.56 1.46 -29.18
C GLY A 21 -2.07 1.58 -29.39
N GLN A 22 -2.88 0.83 -28.63
CA GLN A 22 -4.34 0.90 -28.67
C GLN A 22 -4.90 1.71 -27.50
N GLU A 23 -6.09 2.26 -27.67
CA GLU A 23 -6.80 2.92 -26.58
C GLU A 23 -7.14 1.90 -25.49
N ARG A 24 -6.86 2.27 -24.23
CA ARG A 24 -7.17 1.45 -23.06
C ARG A 24 -7.70 2.33 -21.95
N PHE A 25 -8.92 2.02 -21.52
CA PHE A 25 -9.58 2.70 -20.41
C PHE A 25 -9.50 1.83 -19.15
N SER A 26 -9.32 2.47 -18.00
CA SER A 26 -9.24 1.79 -16.70
C SER A 26 -9.83 2.70 -15.64
N ILE A 27 -10.84 2.21 -14.92
CA ILE A 27 -11.50 2.94 -13.83
C ILE A 27 -11.23 2.13 -12.56
N ALA A 28 -10.33 2.63 -11.72
CA ALA A 28 -9.95 1.97 -10.48
C ALA A 28 -10.79 2.49 -9.30
N TYR A 29 -11.13 1.59 -8.40
CA TYR A 29 -11.70 1.92 -7.09
C TYR A 29 -10.70 1.51 -6.01
N PHE A 30 -10.32 2.47 -5.16
CA PHE A 30 -9.40 2.27 -4.06
C PHE A 30 -10.16 2.33 -2.74
N VAL A 31 -9.91 1.35 -1.87
CA VAL A 31 -10.52 1.27 -0.54
C VAL A 31 -9.47 1.53 0.50
N GLU A 32 -9.68 2.58 1.28
CA GLU A 32 -8.84 2.97 2.40
C GLU A 32 -9.69 3.14 3.67
N PRO A 33 -9.14 2.86 4.86
CA PRO A 33 -9.79 3.21 6.10
C PRO A 33 -9.78 4.75 6.31
N SER A 34 -10.45 5.21 7.36
CA SER A 34 -10.38 6.62 7.80
C SER A 34 -8.92 7.07 8.00
N HIS A 35 -8.65 8.35 7.76
CA HIS A 35 -7.32 8.97 7.90
C HIS A 35 -6.71 8.75 9.30
N ASP A 36 -7.55 8.83 10.33
CA ASP A 36 -7.15 8.62 11.73
C ASP A 36 -7.04 7.14 12.14
N CYS A 37 -7.42 6.21 11.27
CA CYS A 37 -7.30 4.79 11.57
C CYS A 37 -5.84 4.43 11.83
N LEU A 38 -5.57 3.89 13.02
CA LEU A 38 -4.29 3.26 13.34
C LEU A 38 -4.23 1.88 12.68
N VAL A 39 -3.32 1.73 11.73
CA VAL A 39 -3.08 0.46 11.03
C VAL A 39 -1.95 -0.26 11.73
N GLU A 40 -2.32 -1.32 12.45
CA GLU A 40 -1.41 -2.23 13.15
C GLU A 40 -1.77 -3.68 12.86
N CYS A 41 -0.83 -4.60 13.04
CA CYS A 41 -1.08 -6.02 12.76
C CYS A 41 -2.31 -6.53 13.52
N LEU A 42 -3.21 -7.21 12.82
CA LEU A 42 -4.37 -7.82 13.45
C LEU A 42 -3.93 -8.94 14.42
N PRO A 43 -4.63 -9.14 15.55
CA PRO A 43 -4.25 -10.15 16.53
C PRO A 43 -4.13 -11.57 15.96
N THR A 44 -4.97 -11.90 14.97
CA THR A 44 -4.98 -13.20 14.29
C THR A 44 -3.87 -13.37 13.25
N CYS A 45 -3.12 -12.30 12.94
CA CYS A 45 -2.04 -12.30 11.96
C CYS A 45 -0.64 -12.31 12.59
N GLN A 46 -0.54 -12.40 13.92
CA GLN A 46 0.72 -12.45 14.66
C GLN A 46 0.77 -13.64 15.62
N SER A 47 1.97 -14.13 15.90
CA SER A 47 2.22 -15.18 16.90
C SER A 47 3.67 -15.15 17.38
N LYS A 48 4.03 -16.02 18.32
CA LYS A 48 5.44 -16.17 18.76
C LYS A 48 6.39 -16.55 17.61
N VAL A 49 5.89 -17.29 16.61
CA VAL A 49 6.68 -17.73 15.44
C VAL A 49 6.53 -16.78 14.24
N ASN A 50 5.54 -15.89 14.26
CA ASN A 50 5.36 -14.82 13.27
C ASN A 50 5.20 -13.48 14.00
N PRO A 51 6.30 -12.88 14.48
CA PRO A 51 6.25 -11.61 15.21
C PRO A 51 5.80 -10.46 14.31
N LEU A 52 5.54 -9.31 14.94
CA LEU A 52 5.19 -8.06 14.25
C LEU A 52 6.24 -7.66 13.21
N ARG A 53 5.85 -7.56 11.94
CA ARG A 53 6.75 -7.15 10.85
C ARG A 53 6.74 -5.66 10.57
N TYR A 54 5.66 -4.98 10.94
CA TYR A 54 5.46 -3.56 10.63
C TYR A 54 5.08 -2.82 11.91
N PRO A 55 5.66 -1.63 12.16
CA PRO A 55 5.19 -0.77 13.24
C PRO A 55 3.80 -0.21 12.93
N PRO A 56 2.98 0.08 13.96
CA PRO A 56 1.73 0.80 13.80
C PRO A 56 1.91 2.14 13.07
N ILE A 57 0.97 2.50 12.21
CA ILE A 57 1.01 3.77 11.47
C ILE A 57 -0.41 4.28 11.20
N LYS A 58 -0.64 5.60 11.29
CA LYS A 58 -1.91 6.19 10.85
C LYS A 58 -2.08 6.04 9.34
N CYS A 59 -3.31 5.84 8.88
CA CYS A 59 -3.61 5.72 7.46
C CYS A 59 -3.13 6.94 6.66
N GLU A 60 -3.44 8.15 7.14
CA GLU A 60 -2.99 9.40 6.52
C GLU A 60 -1.47 9.45 6.33
N THR A 61 -0.71 9.18 7.39
CA THR A 61 0.76 9.22 7.34
C THR A 61 1.32 8.26 6.30
N TYR A 62 0.76 7.05 6.22
CA TYR A 62 1.18 6.08 5.22
C TYR A 62 0.82 6.53 3.80
N LEU A 63 -0.40 7.00 3.57
CA LEU A 63 -0.84 7.47 2.25
C LEU A 63 0.01 8.66 1.76
N LEU A 64 0.25 9.66 2.62
CA LEU A 64 1.12 10.79 2.29
C LEU A 64 2.54 10.33 1.92
N GLN A 65 3.10 9.35 2.63
CA GLN A 65 4.39 8.76 2.26
C GLN A 65 4.33 8.10 0.88
N ARG A 66 3.30 7.27 0.61
CA ARG A 66 3.16 6.59 -0.68
C ARG A 66 2.93 7.55 -1.84
N TYR A 67 2.19 8.64 -1.64
CA TYR A 67 2.02 9.68 -2.64
C TYR A 67 3.35 10.36 -2.94
N LYS A 68 4.15 10.71 -1.91
CA LYS A 68 5.50 11.26 -2.10
C LYS A 68 6.43 10.29 -2.85
N ASP A 69 6.40 9.00 -2.50
CA ASP A 69 7.23 7.97 -3.15
C ASP A 69 6.83 7.75 -4.62
N THR A 70 5.53 7.79 -4.92
CA THR A 70 4.98 7.48 -6.26
C THR A 70 5.11 8.68 -7.19
N HIS A 71 4.86 9.88 -6.67
CA HIS A 71 5.00 11.12 -7.42
C HIS A 71 6.41 11.69 -7.22
N ALA A 72 7.42 10.94 -7.68
CA ALA A 72 8.77 11.47 -7.82
C ALA A 72 8.78 12.66 -8.80
N ASP A 73 9.73 13.59 -8.61
CA ASP A 73 9.94 14.72 -9.51
C ASP A 73 10.03 14.23 -10.96
N ARG A 74 9.23 14.81 -11.86
CA ARG A 74 9.21 14.45 -13.30
C ARG A 74 10.61 14.53 -13.93
N ASN A 75 11.55 15.25 -13.33
CA ASN A 75 12.94 15.33 -13.75
C ASN A 75 13.77 14.06 -13.48
N SER A 76 13.27 13.09 -12.70
CA SER A 76 14.01 11.86 -12.35
C SER A 76 14.01 10.79 -13.45
N TYR A 77 13.29 11.02 -14.55
CA TYR A 77 13.20 10.12 -15.71
C TYR A 77 14.12 10.53 -16.88
N LYS A 78 15.20 11.27 -16.59
CA LYS A 78 16.24 11.58 -17.59
C LYS A 78 17.10 10.37 -17.90
#